data_AF-A0A1H0ETF1-F1
#
_entry.id   AF-A0A1H0ETF1-F1
#
_cell.length_a   1.000
_cell.length_b   1.000
_cell.length_c   1.000
_cell.angle_alpha   90.00
_cell.angle_beta   90.00
_cell.angle_gamma   90.00
#
_symmetry.space_group_name_H-M   'P 1'
#
loop_
_entity.id
_entity.type
_entity.pdbx_description
1 polymer ?
#
loop_
_entity_poly.entity_id
_entity_poly.type
_entity_poly.pdbx_seq_one_letter_code
_entity_poly.pdbx_strand_id
1 'polypeptide(L)'
;MNKKFIAIILVLLVAVAVVSYMSINSSEETTYAGIMGEILGGDTVESIIIKNFENPEPKNHLLIDSKEIIRDIVEQPANMVLKKTDDYPDELYLVSIHTNTKYVVLTLGENGIIRFNGDLAGLYSIEGENTLLPILYEITK
;
A
#
# COMPACT_ATOMS: atom_id res chain seq x y z
N MET A 1 42.00 -16.68 -29.34
CA MET A 1 40.91 -17.03 -28.40
C MET A 1 39.85 -17.81 -29.18
N ASN A 2 39.45 -18.99 -28.71
CA ASN A 2 38.62 -19.90 -29.50
C ASN A 2 37.20 -19.33 -29.61
N LYS A 3 36.61 -19.24 -30.82
CA LYS A 3 35.28 -18.60 -31.03
C LYS A 3 34.19 -19.23 -30.16
N LYS A 4 34.30 -20.53 -29.87
CA LYS A 4 33.43 -21.27 -28.94
C LYS A 4 33.52 -20.76 -27.49
N PHE A 5 34.71 -20.37 -27.04
CA PHE A 5 34.95 -19.84 -25.70
C PHE A 5 34.33 -18.45 -25.52
N ILE A 6 34.41 -17.61 -26.57
CA ILE A 6 33.75 -16.29 -26.59
C ILE A 6 32.23 -16.45 -26.51
N ALA A 7 31.66 -17.38 -27.28
CA ALA A 7 30.22 -17.64 -27.25
C ALA A 7 29.73 -18.11 -25.86
N ILE A 8 30.49 -18.97 -25.18
CA ILE A 8 30.17 -19.43 -23.82
C ILE A 8 30.16 -18.26 -22.83
N ILE A 9 31.17 -17.38 -22.88
CA ILE A 9 31.24 -16.19 -22.02
C ILE A 9 30.04 -15.27 -22.27
N LEU A 10 29.66 -15.08 -23.52
CA LEU A 10 28.54 -14.22 -23.90
C LEU A 10 27.20 -14.75 -23.36
N VAL A 11 26.98 -16.07 -23.46
CA VAL A 11 25.78 -16.73 -22.92
C VAL A 11 25.73 -16.59 -21.39
N LEU A 12 26.87 -16.75 -20.70
CA LEU A 12 26.97 -16.58 -19.26
C LEU A 12 26.64 -15.14 -18.82
N LEU A 13 27.14 -14.14 -19.54
CA LEU A 13 26.84 -12.73 -19.29
C LEU A 13 25.35 -12.43 -19.46
N VAL A 14 24.73 -12.96 -20.51
CA VAL A 14 23.28 -12.80 -20.72
C VAL A 14 22.48 -13.50 -19.63
N ALA A 15 22.87 -14.70 -19.22
CA ALA A 15 22.20 -15.42 -18.13
C ALA A 15 22.27 -14.64 -16.80
N VAL A 16 23.43 -14.07 -16.47
CA VAL A 16 23.59 -13.21 -15.29
C VAL A 16 22.70 -11.97 -15.40
N ALA A 17 22.68 -11.30 -16.56
CA ALA A 17 21.83 -10.12 -16.77
C ALA A 17 20.33 -10.45 -16.61
N VAL A 18 19.88 -11.59 -17.13
CA VAL A 18 18.49 -12.06 -16.99
C VAL A 18 18.15 -12.37 -15.54
N VAL A 19 19.00 -13.11 -14.83
CA VAL A 19 18.78 -13.45 -13.42
C VAL A 19 18.77 -12.20 -12.55
N SER A 20 19.72 -11.28 -12.75
CA SER A 20 19.76 -10.01 -12.04
C SER A 20 18.52 -9.16 -12.32
N TYR A 21 18.07 -9.10 -13.56
CA TYR A 21 16.84 -8.39 -13.92
C TYR A 21 15.61 -9.02 -13.22
N MET A 22 15.50 -10.35 -13.21
CA MET A 22 14.41 -11.06 -12.53
C MET A 22 14.44 -10.87 -11.01
N SER A 23 15.61 -10.86 -10.37
CA SER A 23 15.75 -10.58 -8.93
C SER A 23 15.43 -9.14 -8.56
N ILE A 24 15.68 -8.17 -9.45
CA ILE A 24 15.30 -6.76 -9.23
C ILE A 24 13.79 -6.59 -9.40
N ASN A 25 13.19 -7.31 -10.35
CA ASN A 25 11.76 -7.20 -10.65
C ASN A 25 10.88 -8.09 -9.78
N SER A 26 11.44 -8.92 -8.89
CA SER A 26 10.70 -9.68 -7.88
C SER A 26 10.29 -8.79 -6.70
N SER A 27 9.76 -7.60 -7.01
CA SER A 27 9.15 -6.69 -6.03
C SER A 27 8.30 -7.49 -5.05
N GLU A 28 8.54 -7.32 -3.75
CA GLU A 28 7.79 -8.01 -2.71
C GLU A 28 6.30 -7.61 -2.82
N GLU A 29 5.53 -8.48 -3.47
CA GLU A 29 4.07 -8.39 -3.49
C GLU A 29 3.56 -8.84 -2.12
N THR A 30 2.55 -8.12 -1.64
CA THR A 30 1.84 -8.42 -0.41
C THR A 30 0.36 -8.09 -0.58
N THR A 31 -0.45 -8.35 0.43
CA THR A 31 -1.85 -7.92 0.45
C THR A 31 -2.04 -6.82 1.47
N TYR A 32 -3.11 -6.03 1.31
CA TYR A 32 -3.50 -5.03 2.29
C TYR A 32 -3.68 -5.65 3.69
N ALA A 33 -4.32 -6.82 3.80
CA ALA A 33 -4.43 -7.54 5.07
C ALA A 33 -3.07 -7.97 5.63
N GLY A 34 -2.11 -8.33 4.77
CA GLY A 34 -0.74 -8.63 5.19
C GLY A 34 -0.07 -7.44 5.88
N ILE A 35 -0.12 -6.27 5.23
CA ILE A 35 0.44 -5.03 5.80
C ILE A 35 -0.31 -4.61 7.07
N MET A 36 -1.64 -4.58 7.02
CA MET A 36 -2.45 -4.18 8.18
C MET A 36 -2.27 -5.14 9.36
N GLY A 37 -2.16 -6.45 9.10
CA GLY A 37 -1.87 -7.45 10.13
C GLY A 37 -0.52 -7.23 10.80
N GLU A 38 0.51 -6.89 10.02
CA GLU A 38 1.85 -6.58 10.53
C GLU A 38 1.86 -5.29 11.37
N ILE A 39 1.25 -4.22 10.84
CA ILE A 39 1.19 -2.92 11.51
C ILE A 39 0.35 -2.99 12.80
N LEU A 40 -0.87 -3.52 12.71
CA LEU A 40 -1.78 -3.59 13.84
C LEU A 40 -1.30 -4.65 14.85
N GLY A 41 -0.64 -5.72 14.42
CA GLY A 41 -0.14 -6.76 15.30
C GLY A 41 -1.22 -7.43 16.15
N GLY A 42 -2.46 -7.47 15.63
CA GLY A 42 -3.64 -8.01 16.33
C GLY A 42 -4.38 -7.00 17.22
N ASP A 43 -3.93 -5.74 17.32
CA ASP A 43 -4.63 -4.71 18.06
C ASP A 43 -5.99 -4.38 17.43
N THR A 44 -6.98 -4.12 18.28
CA THR A 44 -8.33 -3.76 17.82
C THR A 44 -8.38 -2.28 17.50
N VAL A 45 -8.89 -1.95 16.30
CA VAL A 45 -9.10 -0.57 15.89
C VAL A 45 -10.28 0.03 16.66
N GLU A 46 -10.03 1.13 17.36
CA GLU A 46 -11.01 1.84 18.17
C GLU A 46 -11.70 2.95 17.37
N SER A 47 -10.93 3.67 16.56
CA SER A 47 -11.45 4.76 15.73
C SER A 47 -10.56 5.03 14.52
N ILE A 48 -11.14 5.66 13.50
CA ILE A 48 -10.44 6.11 12.30
C ILE A 48 -10.79 7.58 12.07
N ILE A 49 -9.77 8.39 11.81
CA ILE A 49 -9.95 9.78 11.35
C ILE A 49 -9.59 9.82 9.87
N ILE A 50 -10.52 10.27 9.04
CA ILE A 50 -10.32 10.43 7.60
C ILE A 50 -10.24 11.92 7.29
N LYS A 51 -9.20 12.32 6.54
CA LYS A 51 -9.09 13.61 5.89
C LYS A 51 -9.25 13.43 4.38
N ASN A 52 -10.28 14.03 3.78
CA ASN A 52 -10.45 14.12 2.32
C ASN A 52 -9.92 15.46 1.80
N PHE A 53 -8.82 15.46 1.04
CA PHE A 53 -8.19 16.69 0.57
C PHE A 53 -8.93 17.38 -0.60
N GLU A 54 -9.89 16.73 -1.25
CA GLU A 54 -10.75 17.37 -2.25
C GLU A 54 -11.83 18.26 -1.60
N ASN A 55 -12.16 17.99 -0.33
CA ASN A 55 -13.18 18.73 0.38
C ASN A 55 -12.60 19.92 1.17
N PRO A 56 -13.29 21.07 1.21
CA PRO A 56 -12.87 22.19 2.04
C PRO A 56 -13.13 21.94 3.54
N GLU A 57 -12.25 22.48 4.39
CA GLU A 57 -12.48 22.56 5.84
C GLU A 57 -13.83 23.25 6.15
N PRO A 58 -14.55 22.85 7.20
CA PRO A 58 -14.20 21.80 8.18
C PRO A 58 -14.72 20.40 7.77
N LYS A 59 -15.32 20.25 6.58
CA LYS A 59 -16.01 19.02 6.15
C LYS A 59 -15.07 17.90 5.72
N ASN A 60 -13.79 18.20 5.56
CA ASN A 60 -12.79 17.23 5.16
C ASN A 60 -12.38 16.27 6.28
N HIS A 61 -12.66 16.56 7.55
CA HIS A 61 -12.28 15.70 8.67
C HIS A 61 -13.49 14.93 9.21
N LEU A 62 -13.42 13.60 9.17
CA LEU A 62 -14.45 12.71 9.70
C LEU A 62 -13.85 11.77 10.76
N LEU A 63 -14.46 11.76 11.95
CA LEU A 63 -14.19 10.75 12.97
C LEU A 63 -15.17 9.59 12.79
N ILE A 64 -14.63 8.40 12.64
CA ILE A 64 -15.36 7.14 12.48
C ILE A 64 -15.09 6.27 13.70
N ASP A 65 -16.13 6.00 14.47
CA ASP A 65 -16.14 5.05 15.60
C ASP A 65 -17.12 3.88 15.40
N SER A 66 -17.85 3.88 14.28
CA SER A 66 -18.74 2.80 13.90
C SER A 66 -17.95 1.55 13.52
N LYS A 67 -18.21 0.46 14.25
CA LYS A 67 -17.57 -0.85 14.00
C LYS A 67 -17.77 -1.37 12.58
N GLU A 68 -18.93 -1.11 11.99
CA GLU A 68 -19.24 -1.53 10.62
C GLU A 68 -18.34 -0.81 9.62
N ILE A 69 -18.22 0.51 9.74
CA ILE A 69 -17.39 1.33 8.85
C ILE A 69 -15.90 1.03 9.05
N ILE A 70 -15.47 0.83 10.30
CA ILE A 70 -14.08 0.42 10.61
C ILE A 70 -13.76 -0.91 9.93
N ARG A 71 -14.66 -1.90 10.03
CA ARG A 71 -14.51 -3.18 9.34
C ARG A 71 -14.41 -3.00 7.83
N ASP A 72 -15.20 -2.12 7.25
CA ASP A 72 -15.19 -1.86 5.82
C ASP A 72 -13.85 -1.26 5.36
N ILE A 73 -13.25 -0.35 6.14
CA ILE A 73 -11.93 0.23 5.82
C ILE A 73 -10.79 -0.77 6.01
N VAL A 74 -10.83 -1.61 7.06
CA VAL A 74 -9.69 -2.44 7.47
C VAL A 74 -9.74 -3.85 6.87
N GLU A 75 -10.93 -4.44 6.75
CA GLU A 75 -11.09 -5.86 6.39
C GLU A 75 -11.58 -6.09 4.96
N GLN A 76 -12.50 -5.26 4.43
CA GLN A 76 -12.97 -5.47 3.05
C GLN A 76 -11.85 -5.41 2.00
N PRO A 77 -10.88 -4.48 2.05
CA PRO A 77 -9.79 -4.45 1.09
C PRO A 77 -8.72 -5.53 1.33
N ALA A 78 -8.96 -6.53 2.19
CA ALA A 78 -7.96 -7.53 2.60
C ALA A 78 -7.17 -8.18 1.47
N ASN A 79 -7.83 -8.48 0.34
CA ASN A 79 -7.23 -9.16 -0.81
C ASN A 79 -6.63 -8.20 -1.86
N MET A 80 -6.69 -6.88 -1.63
CA MET A 80 -6.07 -5.90 -2.51
C MET A 80 -4.55 -6.14 -2.54
N VAL A 81 -4.01 -6.37 -3.74
CA VAL A 81 -2.60 -6.68 -3.93
C VAL A 81 -1.80 -5.38 -3.95
N LEU A 82 -0.70 -5.39 -3.23
CA LEU A 82 0.19 -4.24 -3.04
C LEU A 82 1.59 -4.62 -3.45
N LYS A 83 2.23 -3.77 -4.24
CA LYS A 83 3.59 -3.95 -4.73
C LYS A 83 4.44 -2.77 -4.29
N LYS A 84 5.60 -3.03 -3.70
CA LYS A 84 6.51 -1.94 -3.30
C LYS A 84 6.89 -1.07 -4.51
N THR A 85 6.87 0.24 -4.31
CA THR A 85 7.23 1.25 -5.32
C THR A 85 8.05 2.37 -4.69
N ASP A 86 8.72 3.16 -5.53
CA ASP A 86 9.38 4.42 -5.14
C ASP A 86 8.49 5.65 -5.43
N ASP A 87 7.33 5.45 -6.06
CA ASP A 87 6.38 6.50 -6.38
C ASP A 87 5.63 7.01 -5.14
N TYR A 88 5.26 8.30 -5.16
CA TYR A 88 4.52 8.95 -4.07
C TYR A 88 3.05 9.16 -4.41
N PRO A 89 2.14 9.09 -3.42
CA PRO A 89 0.73 9.41 -3.63
C PRO A 89 0.53 10.93 -3.84
N ASP A 90 -0.48 11.29 -4.61
CA ASP A 90 -0.96 12.66 -4.83
C ASP A 90 -1.85 13.22 -3.70
N GLU A 91 -1.83 12.57 -2.53
CA GLU A 91 -2.53 12.96 -1.28
C GLU A 91 -4.04 13.22 -1.42
N LEU A 92 -4.80 12.23 -1.89
CA LEU A 92 -6.26 12.31 -1.94
C LEU A 92 -6.91 12.12 -0.56
N TYR A 93 -6.49 11.09 0.17
CA TYR A 93 -6.96 10.77 1.52
C TYR A 93 -5.80 10.62 2.50
N LEU A 94 -5.98 11.15 3.71
CA LEU A 94 -5.22 10.75 4.89
C LEU A 94 -6.14 9.94 5.81
N VAL A 95 -5.76 8.72 6.15
CA VAL A 95 -6.52 7.86 7.06
C VAL A 95 -5.65 7.53 8.26
N SER A 96 -6.06 8.06 9.40
CA SER A 96 -5.43 7.89 10.70
C SER A 96 -6.18 6.83 11.49
N ILE A 97 -5.56 5.68 11.72
CA ILE A 97 -6.14 4.53 12.42
C ILE A 97 -5.61 4.53 13.85
N HIS A 98 -6.54 4.54 14.81
CA HIS A 98 -6.24 4.56 16.24
C HIS A 98 -6.64 3.24 16.87
N THR A 99 -5.71 2.64 17.60
CA THR A 99 -5.94 1.50 18.48
C THR A 99 -5.62 1.94 19.91
N ASN A 100 -5.81 1.04 20.87
CA ASN A 100 -5.44 1.24 22.27
C ASN A 100 -3.93 1.44 22.50
N THR A 101 -3.07 0.97 21.60
CA THR A 101 -1.61 0.88 21.77
C THR A 101 -0.83 1.57 20.66
N LYS A 102 -1.43 1.73 19.48
CA LYS A 102 -0.79 2.18 18.25
C LYS A 102 -1.60 3.24 17.53
N TYR A 103 -0.87 4.06 16.79
CA TYR A 103 -1.39 5.05 15.87
C TYR A 103 -0.73 4.83 14.51
N VAL A 104 -1.54 4.66 13.48
CA VAL A 104 -1.10 4.37 12.11
C VAL A 104 -1.66 5.44 11.20
N VAL A 105 -0.85 5.90 10.25
CA VAL A 105 -1.33 6.85 9.23
C VAL A 105 -1.06 6.27 7.86
N LEU A 106 -2.09 6.14 7.05
CA LEU A 106 -1.95 5.84 5.62
C LEU A 106 -2.38 7.04 4.79
N THR A 107 -1.67 7.26 3.69
CA THR A 107 -2.03 8.23 2.67
C THR A 107 -2.38 7.45 1.41
N LEU A 108 -3.55 7.69 0.83
CA LEU A 108 -3.97 7.10 -0.44
C LEU A 108 -4.06 8.20 -1.49
N GLY A 109 -3.48 7.95 -2.66
CA GLY A 109 -3.62 8.81 -3.84
C GLY A 109 -4.63 8.30 -4.86
N GLU A 110 -5.13 9.19 -5.72
CA GLU A 110 -5.90 8.84 -6.93
C GLU A 110 -5.07 8.00 -7.90
N ASN A 111 -3.76 8.24 -7.93
CA ASN A 111 -2.81 7.48 -8.72
C ASN A 111 -2.63 6.01 -8.30
N GLY A 112 -3.40 5.53 -7.30
CA GLY A 112 -3.35 4.13 -6.85
C GLY A 112 -2.12 3.81 -6.00
N ILE A 113 -1.45 4.82 -5.46
CA ILE A 113 -0.33 4.64 -4.53
C ILE A 113 -0.82 4.80 -3.09
N ILE A 114 -0.38 3.90 -2.21
CA ILE A 114 -0.58 3.97 -0.76
C ILE A 114 0.77 4.17 -0.09
N ARG A 115 0.84 5.17 0.79
CA ARG A 115 1.95 5.36 1.72
C ARG A 115 1.50 4.99 3.12
N PHE A 116 2.11 3.97 3.71
CA PHE A 116 1.97 3.69 5.14
C PHE A 116 3.04 4.47 5.91
N ASN A 117 2.66 5.13 6.99
CA ASN A 117 3.56 5.80 7.93
C ASN A 117 3.62 5.01 9.24
N GLY A 118 4.79 4.96 9.85
CA GLY A 118 5.03 4.29 11.13
C GLY A 118 6.26 3.39 11.07
N ASP A 119 6.32 2.42 11.97
CA ASP A 119 7.46 1.49 12.09
C ASP A 119 7.65 0.59 10.86
N LEU A 120 6.57 0.37 10.10
CA LEU A 120 6.56 -0.37 8.83
C LEU A 120 6.25 0.57 7.65
N ALA A 121 6.86 1.76 7.67
CA ALA A 121 6.65 2.74 6.62
C ALA A 121 7.07 2.18 5.26
N GLY A 122 6.24 2.42 4.25
CA GLY A 122 6.49 1.96 2.89
C GLY A 122 5.54 2.59 1.88
N LEU A 123 5.97 2.58 0.63
CA LEU A 123 5.22 3.04 -0.53
C LEU A 123 4.83 1.81 -1.35
N TYR A 124 3.55 1.74 -1.71
CA TYR A 124 2.99 0.59 -2.43
C TYR A 124 2.08 1.06 -3.56
N SER A 125 2.28 0.51 -4.76
CA SER A 125 1.30 0.56 -5.84
C SER A 125 0.23 -0.50 -5.61
N ILE A 126 -1.01 -0.15 -5.88
CA ILE A 126 -2.13 -1.10 -5.91
C ILE A 126 -2.11 -1.81 -7.26
N GLU A 127 -2.03 -3.14 -7.22
CA GLU A 127 -2.11 -3.97 -8.41
C GLU A 127 -3.55 -4.43 -8.62
N GLY A 128 -4.17 -3.99 -9.73
CA GLY A 128 -5.55 -4.33 -10.06
C GLY A 128 -6.59 -3.36 -9.48
N GLU A 129 -7.67 -3.91 -8.92
CA GLU A 129 -8.80 -3.12 -8.41
C GLU A 129 -8.50 -2.50 -7.04
N ASN A 130 -8.64 -1.18 -6.93
CA ASN A 130 -8.56 -0.46 -5.66
C ASN A 130 -9.90 -0.54 -4.92
N THR A 131 -10.01 -1.48 -4.00
CA THR A 131 -11.22 -1.71 -3.21
C THR A 131 -11.37 -0.76 -2.02
N LEU A 132 -10.29 -0.08 -1.60
CA LEU A 132 -10.31 0.88 -0.49
C LEU A 132 -10.87 2.25 -0.93
N LEU A 133 -10.48 2.74 -2.11
CA LEU A 133 -10.89 4.04 -2.62
C LEU A 133 -12.42 4.26 -2.66
N PRO A 134 -13.25 3.36 -3.22
CA PRO A 134 -14.69 3.56 -3.25
C PRO A 134 -15.32 3.61 -1.85
N ILE A 135 -14.76 2.87 -0.89
CA ILE A 135 -15.21 2.90 0.52
C ILE A 135 -14.97 4.29 1.11
N LEU A 136 -13.74 4.83 0.93
CA LEU A 136 -13.41 6.17 1.42
C LEU A 136 -14.23 7.26 0.73
N TYR A 137 -14.50 7.11 -0.57
CA TYR A 137 -15.35 8.04 -1.31
C TYR A 137 -16.79 8.08 -0.77
N GLU A 138 -17.42 6.92 -0.58
CA GLU A 138 -18.81 6.86 -0.09
C GLU A 138 -18.94 7.40 1.35
N ILE A 139 -17.95 7.17 2.21
CA ILE A 139 -17.95 7.67 3.59
C ILE A 139 -17.77 9.19 3.66
N THR A 140 -17.02 9.77 2.72
CA THR A 140 -16.59 11.18 2.78
C THR A 140 -17.38 12.13 1.88
N LYS A 141 -18.41 11.61 1.20
CA LYS A 141 -19.36 12.37 0.38
C LYS A 141 -20.31 13.23 1.22
#